data_AF-A0A7D5BTY9-F1
#
_entry.id   AF-A0A7D5BTY9-F1
#
_cell.length_a   1.000
_cell.length_b   1.000
_cell.length_c   1.000
_cell.angle_alpha   90.00
_cell.angle_beta   90.00
_cell.angle_gamma   90.00
#
_symmetry.space_group_name_H-M   'P 1'
#
loop_
_entity.id
_entity.type
_entity.pdbx_description
1 polymer ?
#
loop_
_entity_poly.entity_id
_entity_poly.type
_entity_poly.pdbx_seq_one_letter_code
_entity_poly.pdbx_strand_id
1 'polypeptide(L)'
;MLKETNERPAAGRILEMLRATPPQLREELLLERLREDLGERLGLEPSQIGMRDNLMELGVDSLMAIELKRTFESELCLRLSSTLLFDHPELESLVGFLLEAAGLSPLPPAE
;
A
#
# COMPACT_ATOMS: atom_id res chain seq x y z
N MET A 1 -14.36 31.37 -0.88
CA MET A 1 -14.50 29.91 -0.67
C MET A 1 -13.09 29.36 -0.53
N LEU A 2 -12.59 29.35 0.69
CA LEU A 2 -11.20 29.04 1.02
C LEU A 2 -11.03 27.52 0.93
N LYS A 3 -10.31 27.02 -0.08
CA LYS A 3 -9.67 25.71 0.01
C LYS A 3 -8.28 25.94 0.60
N GLU A 4 -8.24 26.22 1.90
CA GLU A 4 -7.02 26.08 2.69
C GLU A 4 -6.66 24.59 2.72
N THR A 5 -5.84 24.16 1.76
CA THR A 5 -5.18 22.85 1.88
C THR A 5 -3.87 23.12 2.60
N ASN A 6 -3.98 23.19 3.92
CA ASN A 6 -2.90 23.42 4.86
C ASN A 6 -1.80 22.37 4.72
N GLU A 7 -0.55 22.81 4.86
CA GLU A 7 0.66 22.06 4.64
C GLU A 7 1.03 21.17 5.85
N ARG A 8 1.08 19.82 5.63
CA ARG A 8 1.84 18.72 6.31
C ARG A 8 1.33 18.08 7.63
N PRO A 9 1.55 16.75 7.87
CA PRO A 9 2.04 15.70 6.96
C PRO A 9 0.90 14.80 6.47
N ALA A 10 1.02 14.22 5.27
CA ALA A 10 0.13 13.12 4.84
C ALA A 10 0.34 11.82 5.66
N ALA A 11 1.28 11.84 6.62
CA ALA A 11 1.65 10.70 7.43
C ALA A 11 0.48 10.24 8.31
N GLY A 12 0.16 8.96 8.26
CA GLY A 12 -0.94 8.37 9.02
C GLY A 12 -2.34 8.54 8.43
N ARG A 13 -2.53 9.25 7.29
CA ARG A 13 -3.88 9.45 6.72
C ARG A 13 -4.52 8.14 6.26
N ILE A 14 -3.75 7.31 5.55
CA ILE A 14 -4.21 5.98 5.13
C ILE A 14 -4.46 5.10 6.36
N LEU A 15 -3.60 5.17 7.38
CA LEU A 15 -3.81 4.43 8.63
C LEU A 15 -5.16 4.77 9.28
N GLU A 16 -5.51 6.05 9.40
CA GLU A 16 -6.79 6.48 9.96
C GLU A 16 -7.98 6.01 9.12
N MET A 17 -7.87 6.10 7.79
CA MET A 17 -8.90 5.60 6.87
C MET A 17 -9.10 4.10 7.03
N LEU A 18 -8.02 3.31 7.07
CA LEU A 18 -8.08 1.86 7.28
C LEU A 18 -8.69 1.52 8.65
N ARG A 19 -8.37 2.28 9.70
CA ARG A 19 -8.95 2.10 11.04
C ARG A 19 -10.46 2.37 11.06
N ALA A 20 -10.92 3.38 10.33
CA ALA A 20 -12.34 3.71 10.19
C ALA A 20 -13.09 2.77 9.24
N THR A 21 -12.37 2.04 8.39
CA THR A 21 -12.92 1.10 7.40
C THR A 21 -13.12 -0.28 8.04
N PRO A 22 -14.21 -1.00 7.73
CA PRO A 22 -14.41 -2.37 8.19
C PRO A 22 -13.34 -3.32 7.64
N PRO A 23 -12.94 -4.37 8.39
CA PRO A 23 -11.79 -5.20 8.07
C PRO A 23 -11.86 -5.86 6.68
N GLN A 24 -13.06 -6.17 6.18
CA GLN A 24 -13.26 -6.76 4.86
C GLN A 24 -12.93 -5.80 3.70
N LEU A 25 -13.05 -4.49 3.93
CA LEU A 25 -12.80 -3.46 2.91
C LEU A 25 -11.42 -2.81 3.05
N ARG A 26 -10.69 -3.09 4.13
CA ARG A 26 -9.34 -2.54 4.35
C ARG A 26 -8.35 -3.03 3.30
N GLU A 27 -8.44 -4.30 2.94
CA GLU A 27 -7.61 -4.92 1.92
C GLU A 27 -7.84 -4.24 0.57
N GLU A 28 -9.09 -4.18 0.11
CA GLU A 28 -9.42 -3.51 -1.16
C GLU A 28 -8.97 -2.05 -1.19
N LEU A 29 -9.22 -1.29 -0.11
CA LEU A 29 -8.82 0.12 -0.04
C LEU A 29 -7.30 0.32 -0.12
N LEU A 30 -6.54 -0.50 0.61
CA LEU A 30 -5.07 -0.42 0.58
C LEU A 30 -4.52 -0.91 -0.76
N LEU A 31 -5.16 -1.90 -1.36
CA LEU A 31 -4.82 -2.45 -2.65
C LEU A 31 -5.06 -1.43 -3.77
N GLU A 32 -6.20 -0.75 -3.78
CA GLU A 32 -6.48 0.35 -4.69
C GLU A 32 -5.45 1.46 -4.55
N ARG A 33 -5.13 1.86 -3.30
CA ARG A 33 -4.11 2.87 -3.03
C ARG A 33 -2.73 2.49 -3.59
N LEU A 34 -2.37 1.22 -3.45
CA LEU A 34 -1.13 0.66 -3.99
C LEU A 34 -1.12 0.67 -5.52
N ARG A 35 -2.24 0.27 -6.16
CA ARG A 35 -2.41 0.33 -7.62
C ARG A 35 -2.31 1.75 -8.15
N GLU A 36 -2.89 2.72 -7.46
CA GLU A 36 -2.80 4.13 -7.84
C GLU A 36 -1.35 4.63 -7.80
N ASP A 37 -0.62 4.41 -6.69
CA ASP A 37 0.79 4.83 -6.56
C ASP A 37 1.68 4.14 -7.60
N LEU A 38 1.48 2.84 -7.83
CA LEU A 38 2.22 2.09 -8.85
C LEU A 38 1.86 2.53 -10.26
N GLY A 39 0.58 2.77 -10.55
CA GLY A 39 0.11 3.24 -11.85
C GLY A 39 0.70 4.60 -12.20
N GLU A 40 0.71 5.55 -11.25
CA GLU A 40 1.35 6.86 -11.46
C GLU A 40 2.86 6.74 -11.70
N ARG A 41 3.54 5.81 -11.04
CA ARG A 41 4.99 5.62 -11.16
C ARG A 41 5.42 4.86 -12.41
N LEU A 42 4.68 3.82 -12.78
CA LEU A 42 4.92 3.01 -13.98
C LEU A 42 4.32 3.63 -15.24
N GLY A 43 3.44 4.64 -15.10
CA GLY A 43 2.67 5.20 -16.21
C GLY A 43 1.62 4.24 -16.75
N LEU A 44 1.11 3.34 -15.90
CA LEU A 44 0.10 2.34 -16.21
C LEU A 44 -1.23 2.71 -15.56
N GLU A 45 -2.35 2.23 -16.11
CA GLU A 45 -3.63 2.38 -15.42
C GLU A 45 -3.71 1.41 -14.24
N PRO A 46 -4.26 1.82 -13.09
CA PRO A 46 -4.39 0.95 -11.90
C PRO A 46 -5.20 -0.31 -12.21
N SER A 47 -6.14 -0.24 -13.16
CA SER A 47 -6.92 -1.40 -13.63
C SER A 47 -6.10 -2.43 -14.42
N GLN A 48 -4.92 -2.07 -14.93
CA GLN A 48 -3.99 -3.00 -15.57
C GLN A 48 -3.11 -3.76 -14.58
N ILE A 49 -3.04 -3.29 -13.33
CA ILE A 49 -2.24 -3.90 -12.27
C ILE A 49 -3.14 -4.89 -11.52
N GLY A 50 -3.07 -6.17 -11.86
CA GLY A 50 -3.80 -7.21 -11.15
C GLY A 50 -3.26 -7.43 -9.74
N MET A 51 -4.12 -7.94 -8.86
CA MET A 51 -3.74 -8.21 -7.46
C MET A 51 -2.69 -9.32 -7.31
N ARG A 52 -2.58 -10.19 -8.32
CA ARG A 52 -1.62 -11.29 -8.42
C ARG A 52 -0.47 -11.01 -9.37
N ASP A 53 -0.41 -9.80 -9.92
CA ASP A 53 0.69 -9.46 -10.79
C ASP A 53 1.96 -9.29 -9.97
N ASN A 54 3.05 -9.80 -10.53
CA ASN A 54 4.36 -9.64 -9.96
C ASN A 54 4.86 -8.23 -10.25
N LEU A 55 5.08 -7.45 -9.19
CA LEU A 55 5.53 -6.07 -9.28
C LEU A 55 6.85 -5.93 -10.03
N MET A 56 7.78 -6.86 -9.86
CA MET A 56 9.06 -6.84 -10.57
C MET A 56 8.87 -7.06 -12.07
N GLU A 57 7.97 -7.98 -12.46
CA GLU A 57 7.65 -8.25 -13.87
C GLU A 57 6.92 -7.06 -14.52
N LEU A 58 6.14 -6.30 -13.73
CA LEU A 58 5.52 -5.04 -14.16
C LEU A 58 6.53 -3.90 -14.37
N GLY A 59 7.79 -4.08 -13.96
CA GLY A 59 8.84 -3.07 -14.07
C GLY A 59 9.07 -2.27 -12.79
N VAL A 60 8.62 -2.75 -11.63
CA VAL A 60 9.00 -2.14 -10.34
C VAL A 60 10.45 -2.44 -10.03
N ASP A 61 11.30 -1.44 -10.22
CA ASP A 61 12.73 -1.50 -9.88
C ASP A 61 13.00 -1.30 -8.39
N SER A 62 14.26 -1.56 -7.98
CA SER A 62 14.73 -1.36 -6.60
C SER A 62 14.54 0.07 -6.08
N LEU A 63 14.68 1.09 -6.94
CA LEU A 63 14.45 2.48 -6.53
C LEU A 63 12.96 2.72 -6.27
N MET A 64 12.10 2.27 -7.18
CA MET A 64 10.65 2.42 -7.07
C MET A 64 10.12 1.67 -5.84
N ALA A 65 10.71 0.50 -5.55
CA ALA A 65 10.49 -0.27 -4.34
C ALA A 65 10.81 0.52 -3.05
N ILE A 66 11.98 1.17 -3.00
CA ILE A 66 12.39 1.99 -1.85
C ILE A 66 11.46 3.20 -1.68
N GLU A 67 11.12 3.87 -2.78
CA GLU A 67 10.21 5.03 -2.76
C GLU A 67 8.79 4.61 -2.33
N LEU A 68 8.32 3.43 -2.76
CA LEU A 68 7.00 2.91 -2.41
C LEU A 68 6.96 2.63 -0.91
N LYS A 69 7.98 1.90 -0.43
CA LYS A 69 8.20 1.70 1.00
C LYS A 69 8.20 3.02 1.77
N ARG A 70 8.98 4.02 1.35
CA ARG A 70 9.07 5.34 2.03
C ARG A 70 7.70 6.01 2.16
N THR A 71 6.91 5.98 1.09
CA THR A 71 5.55 6.50 1.08
C THR A 71 4.67 5.77 2.09
N PHE A 72 4.58 4.44 2.02
CA PHE A 72 3.74 3.66 2.91
C PHE A 72 4.23 3.64 4.37
N GLU A 73 5.54 3.70 4.63
CA GLU A 73 6.09 3.91 5.98
C GLU A 73 5.56 5.22 6.58
N SER A 74 5.46 6.28 5.78
CA SER A 74 4.90 7.55 6.21
C SER A 74 3.38 7.48 6.36
N GLU A 75 2.65 6.95 5.37
CA GLU A 75 1.18 6.91 5.38
C GLU A 75 0.60 5.95 6.43
N LEU A 76 1.32 4.87 6.76
CA LEU A 76 0.93 3.90 7.79
C LEU A 76 1.61 4.13 9.14
N CYS A 77 2.58 5.05 9.23
CA CYS A 77 3.41 5.24 10.42
C CYS A 77 4.09 3.95 10.90
N LEU A 78 4.59 3.14 9.96
CA LEU A 78 5.24 1.85 10.22
C LEU A 78 6.69 1.85 9.74
N ARG A 79 7.44 0.84 10.21
CA ARG A 79 8.78 0.50 9.71
C ARG A 79 8.67 -0.72 8.82
N LEU A 80 9.06 -0.59 7.57
CA LEU A 80 8.94 -1.63 6.56
C LEU A 80 10.33 -2.18 6.19
N SER A 81 10.45 -3.47 5.88
CA SER A 81 11.74 -4.07 5.46
C SER A 81 12.03 -3.79 3.98
N SER A 82 13.25 -3.38 3.61
CA SER A 82 13.60 -3.17 2.19
C SER A 82 13.51 -4.44 1.33
N THR A 83 13.43 -5.61 1.96
CA THR A 83 13.24 -6.91 1.31
C THR A 83 11.77 -7.28 1.10
N LEU A 84 10.81 -6.49 1.59
CA LEU A 84 9.38 -6.87 1.55
C LEU A 84 8.83 -7.06 0.14
N LEU A 85 9.31 -6.29 -0.85
CA LEU A 85 8.92 -6.46 -2.24
C LEU A 85 9.58 -7.68 -2.89
N PHE A 86 10.65 -8.19 -2.30
CA PHE A 86 11.29 -9.45 -2.70
C PHE A 86 10.63 -10.67 -2.06
N ASP A 87 10.15 -10.52 -0.82
CA ASP A 87 9.42 -11.57 -0.09
C ASP A 87 7.96 -11.68 -0.57
N HIS A 88 7.35 -10.53 -0.86
CA HIS A 88 5.98 -10.37 -1.34
C HIS A 88 5.98 -9.59 -2.66
N PRO A 89 6.34 -10.25 -3.78
CA PRO A 89 6.35 -9.63 -5.10
C PRO A 89 4.95 -9.41 -5.66
N GLU A 90 3.94 -10.08 -5.10
CA GLU A 90 2.53 -9.94 -5.46
C GLU A 90 1.87 -8.82 -4.67
N LEU A 91 0.98 -8.08 -5.34
CA LEU A 91 0.28 -6.95 -4.72
C LEU A 91 -0.60 -7.39 -3.54
N GLU A 92 -1.34 -8.50 -3.66
CA GLU A 92 -2.19 -9.00 -2.56
C GLU A 92 -1.37 -9.38 -1.32
N SER A 93 -0.25 -10.08 -1.52
CA SER A 93 0.65 -10.49 -0.43
C SER A 93 1.25 -9.27 0.28
N LEU A 94 1.64 -8.25 -0.49
CA LEU A 94 2.12 -6.98 0.06
C LEU A 94 1.05 -6.28 0.91
N VAL A 95 -0.19 -6.19 0.40
CA VAL A 95 -1.31 -5.57 1.12
C VAL A 95 -1.59 -6.29 2.43
N GLY A 96 -1.65 -7.62 2.41
CA GLY A 96 -1.87 -8.45 3.59
C GLY A 96 -0.78 -8.21 4.65
N PHE A 97 0.49 -8.20 4.23
CA PHE A 97 1.62 -7.89 5.11
C PHE A 97 1.52 -6.49 5.73
N LEU A 98 1.16 -5.47 4.95
CA LEU A 98 1.01 -4.10 5.44
C LEU A 98 -0.12 -3.97 6.47
N LEU A 99 -1.26 -4.63 6.24
CA LEU A 99 -2.36 -4.67 7.20
C LEU A 99 -1.96 -5.39 8.49
N GLU A 100 -1.22 -6.50 8.39
CA GLU A 100 -0.72 -7.22 9.56
C GLU A 100 0.26 -6.37 10.36
N ALA A 101 1.22 -5.74 9.70
CA ALA A 101 2.17 -4.83 10.32
C ALA A 101 1.48 -3.62 10.99
N ALA A 102 0.35 -3.16 10.44
CA ALA A 102 -0.47 -2.10 11.03
C ALA A 102 -1.33 -2.57 12.22
N GLY A 103 -1.40 -3.88 12.51
CA GLY A 103 -2.35 -4.46 13.45
C GLY A 103 -3.81 -4.35 12.98
N LEU A 104 -4.01 -4.21 11.67
CA LEU A 104 -5.31 -4.06 11.01
C LEU A 104 -5.71 -5.28 10.18
N SER A 105 -4.85 -6.30 10.11
CA SER A 105 -5.13 -7.56 9.42
C SER A 105 -6.44 -8.16 9.93
N PRO A 106 -7.34 -8.59 9.03
CA PRO A 106 -8.39 -9.50 9.43
C PRO A 106 -7.66 -10.76 9.93
N LEU A 107 -7.76 -11.04 11.23
CA LEU A 107 -7.31 -12.31 11.85
C LEU A 107 -7.30 -13.44 10.82
N PRO A 108 -6.18 -14.19 10.67
CA PRO A 108 -6.16 -15.30 9.73
C PRO A 108 -7.37 -16.19 10.03
N PRO A 109 -8.10 -16.68 9.01
CA PRO A 109 -8.99 -17.81 9.24
C PRO A 109 -8.11 -18.88 9.89
N ALA A 110 -8.39 -19.17 11.16
CA ALA A 110 -7.74 -20.25 11.88
C ALA A 110 -7.97 -21.52 11.06
N GLU A 111 -6.91 -22.05 10.47
CA GLU A 111 -6.89 -23.39 9.91
C GLU A 111 -6.40 -24.39 10.97
#